data_AF-A0A7X6UMT6-F1
#
_entry.id   AF-A0A7X6UMT6-F1
#
_cell.length_a   1.000
_cell.length_b   1.000
_cell.length_c   1.000
_cell.angle_alpha   90.00
_cell.angle_beta   90.00
_cell.angle_gamma   90.00
#
_symmetry.space_group_name_H-M   'P 1'
#
loop_
_entity.id
_entity.type
_entity.pdbx_description
1 polymer ?
#
loop_
_entity_poly.entity_id
_entity_poly.type
_entity_poly.pdbx_seq_one_letter_code
_entity_poly.pdbx_strand_id
1 'polypeptide(L)'
;MIFKQWYIAPGVVILLLVLLSLISIPSVVLSDLNGSPRLVVPLWQNKEFTIEYLHSVNKTPVQEHFTPAPDNNIILTGTEFRSLGVGTPFLSEEGQLVNDQGVYSLTGMNRSFKKISYVPLAFTRHTLLAAGRKVYFSDYFTDGKIVEVRIEKYTFIKLIRHQFQKGS
;
A
#
# COMPACT_ATOMS: atom_id res chain seq x y z
N MET A 1 -38.44 -30.10 -27.60
CA MET A 1 -38.55 -29.54 -26.25
C MET A 1 -37.17 -29.09 -25.72
N ILE A 2 -36.48 -28.17 -26.42
CA ILE A 2 -35.04 -27.85 -26.17
C ILE A 2 -34.77 -26.34 -25.93
N PHE A 3 -35.78 -25.46 -25.99
CA PHE A 3 -35.58 -24.01 -25.94
C PHE A 3 -35.48 -23.37 -24.53
N LYS A 4 -35.51 -24.15 -23.43
CA LYS A 4 -35.63 -23.61 -22.06
C LYS A 4 -34.28 -23.34 -21.36
N GLN A 5 -33.15 -23.78 -21.91
CA GLN A 5 -31.83 -23.65 -21.27
C GLN A 5 -31.14 -22.28 -21.50
N TRP A 6 -31.54 -21.51 -22.53
CA TRP A 6 -30.76 -20.35 -22.99
C TRP A 6 -30.84 -19.12 -22.06
N TYR A 7 -31.88 -19.02 -21.22
CA TYR A 7 -32.03 -17.97 -20.20
C TYR A 7 -31.27 -18.25 -18.90
N ILE A 8 -30.86 -19.50 -18.66
CA ILE A 8 -30.11 -19.87 -17.45
C ILE A 8 -28.68 -19.34 -17.55
N ALA A 9 -28.08 -19.38 -18.74
CA ALA A 9 -26.72 -18.91 -18.99
C ALA A 9 -26.50 -17.41 -18.65
N PRO A 10 -27.31 -16.44 -19.15
CA PRO A 10 -27.15 -15.04 -18.79
C PRO A 10 -27.47 -14.79 -17.32
N GLY A 11 -28.45 -15.48 -16.73
CA GLY A 11 -28.77 -15.36 -15.31
C GLY A 11 -27.60 -15.78 -14.41
N VAL A 12 -26.94 -16.89 -14.73
CA VAL A 12 -25.76 -17.38 -14.01
C VAL A 12 -24.56 -16.44 -14.19
N VAL A 13 -24.35 -15.89 -15.40
CA VAL A 13 -23.28 -14.90 -15.64
C VAL A 13 -23.52 -13.62 -14.85
N ILE A 14 -24.74 -13.09 -14.85
CA ILE A 14 -25.10 -11.89 -14.08
C ILE A 14 -24.90 -12.16 -12.58
N LEU A 15 -25.34 -13.33 -12.09
CA LEU A 15 -25.15 -13.73 -10.70
C LEU A 15 -23.66 -13.80 -10.35
N LEU A 16 -22.83 -14.41 -11.20
CA LEU A 16 -21.37 -14.45 -11.01
C LEU A 16 -20.76 -13.05 -10.97
N LEU A 17 -21.14 -12.16 -11.89
CA LEU A 17 -20.66 -10.77 -11.89
C LEU A 17 -21.08 -10.01 -10.62
N VAL A 18 -22.31 -10.22 -10.15
CA VAL A 18 -22.78 -9.63 -8.88
C VAL A 18 -21.98 -10.18 -7.71
N LEU A 19 -21.77 -11.49 -7.62
CA LEU A 19 -20.97 -12.11 -6.56
C LEU A 19 -19.52 -11.61 -6.58
N LEU A 20 -18.89 -11.52 -7.75
CA LEU A 20 -17.56 -10.96 -7.92
C LEU A 20 -17.50 -9.48 -7.49
N SER A 21 -18.57 -8.70 -7.71
CA SER A 21 -18.63 -7.30 -7.33
C SER A 21 -18.69 -7.07 -5.80
N LEU A 22 -19.12 -8.08 -5.04
CA LEU A 22 -19.20 -8.05 -3.57
C LEU A 22 -17.87 -8.41 -2.91
N ILE A 23 -16.91 -8.97 -3.65
CA ILE A 23 -15.59 -9.29 -3.13
C ILE A 23 -14.88 -7.99 -2.76
N SER A 24 -14.40 -7.94 -1.52
CA SER A 24 -13.69 -6.79 -0.97
C SER A 24 -12.19 -7.03 -1.01
N ILE A 25 -11.45 -6.09 -1.57
CA ILE A 25 -10.02 -6.19 -1.83
C ILE A 25 -9.29 -5.19 -0.94
N PRO A 26 -8.24 -5.62 -0.21
CA PRO A 26 -7.40 -4.69 0.53
C PRO A 26 -6.72 -3.73 -0.44
N SER A 27 -6.77 -2.45 -0.12
CA SER A 27 -6.23 -1.38 -0.95
C SER A 27 -5.40 -0.44 -0.10
N VAL A 28 -4.24 -0.04 -0.63
CA VAL A 28 -3.44 1.04 -0.05
C VAL A 28 -4.13 2.35 -0.38
N VAL A 29 -4.44 3.13 0.65
CA VAL A 29 -5.02 4.46 0.52
C VAL A 29 -3.98 5.47 0.97
N LEU A 30 -3.67 6.41 0.08
CA LEU A 30 -2.92 7.62 0.43
C LEU A 30 -3.92 8.78 0.56
N SER A 31 -3.89 9.47 1.70
CA SER A 31 -4.76 10.61 1.99
C SER A 31 -3.98 11.78 2.59
N ASP A 32 -4.57 12.98 2.48
CA ASP A 32 -4.16 14.12 3.30
C ASP A 32 -4.63 13.93 4.77
N LEU A 33 -4.22 14.83 5.66
CA LEU A 33 -4.64 14.83 7.08
C LEU A 33 -6.16 14.93 7.27
N ASN A 34 -6.89 15.42 6.27
CA ASN A 34 -8.35 15.51 6.32
C ASN A 34 -9.00 14.13 6.08
N GLY A 35 -8.22 13.08 5.82
CA GLY A 35 -8.67 11.72 5.60
C GLY A 35 -9.23 11.47 4.20
N SER A 36 -9.23 12.48 3.33
CA SER A 36 -9.77 12.35 1.97
C SER A 36 -8.81 11.55 1.09
N PRO A 37 -9.25 10.42 0.50
CA PRO A 37 -8.38 9.58 -0.31
C PRO A 37 -7.98 10.33 -1.59
N ARG A 38 -6.67 10.54 -1.76
CA ARG A 38 -6.07 11.10 -2.98
C ARG A 38 -5.58 10.01 -3.90
N LEU A 39 -5.21 8.85 -3.40
CA LEU A 39 -4.86 7.69 -4.22
C LEU A 39 -5.35 6.42 -3.53
N VAL A 40 -5.89 5.50 -4.34
CA VAL A 40 -6.26 4.15 -3.90
C VAL A 40 -5.62 3.14 -4.84
N VAL A 41 -4.79 2.25 -4.29
CA VAL A 41 -4.10 1.18 -5.02
C VAL A 41 -4.58 -0.18 -4.49
N PRO A 42 -5.46 -0.88 -5.21
CA PRO A 42 -5.92 -2.23 -4.84
C PRO A 42 -4.80 -3.29 -4.95
N LEU A 43 -4.70 -4.16 -3.95
CA LEU A 43 -3.68 -5.20 -3.81
C LEU A 43 -4.24 -6.56 -4.29
N TRP A 44 -4.30 -6.74 -5.61
CA TRP A 44 -5.00 -7.87 -6.26
C TRP A 44 -4.32 -9.24 -6.09
N GLN A 45 -3.00 -9.29 -6.30
CA GLN A 45 -2.24 -10.55 -6.37
C GLN A 45 -1.25 -10.63 -5.22
N ASN A 46 -0.34 -9.67 -5.14
CA ASN A 46 0.50 -9.48 -3.96
C ASN A 46 -0.22 -8.56 -2.99
N LYS A 47 -0.46 -9.06 -1.78
CA LYS A 47 -1.05 -8.28 -0.68
C LYS A 47 -0.02 -7.31 -0.09
N GLU A 48 1.25 -7.43 -0.40
CA GLU A 48 2.28 -6.55 0.13
C GLU A 48 2.40 -5.25 -0.66
N PHE A 49 2.92 -4.24 0.02
CA PHE A 49 3.36 -2.99 -0.60
C PHE A 49 4.64 -2.50 0.07
N THR A 50 5.37 -1.65 -0.62
CA THR A 50 6.62 -1.06 -0.11
C THR A 50 6.56 0.45 -0.24
N ILE A 51 7.02 1.16 0.78
CA ILE A 51 7.31 2.59 0.70
C ILE A 51 8.82 2.76 0.55
N GLU A 52 9.25 3.35 -0.56
CA GLU A 52 10.64 3.67 -0.86
C GLU A 52 10.86 5.17 -0.73
N TYR A 53 11.91 5.58 -0.02
CA TYR A 53 12.30 6.98 0.09
C TYR A 53 13.81 7.14 0.28
N LEU A 54 14.32 8.35 -0.01
CA LEU A 54 15.69 8.73 0.27
C LEU A 54 15.78 9.30 1.69
N HIS A 55 16.62 8.71 2.55
CA HIS A 55 16.84 9.20 3.89
C HIS A 55 17.42 10.62 3.86
N SER A 56 16.82 11.55 4.60
CA SER A 56 17.11 12.98 4.46
C SER A 56 18.55 13.36 4.82
N VAL A 57 19.15 12.66 5.79
CA VAL A 57 20.54 12.84 6.23
C VAL A 57 21.50 12.00 5.38
N ASN A 58 21.37 10.68 5.45
CA ASN A 58 22.28 9.74 4.80
C ASN A 58 22.24 9.78 3.26
N LYS A 59 21.20 10.37 2.66
CA LYS A 59 20.96 10.39 1.21
C LYS A 59 21.04 9.00 0.58
N THR A 60 20.69 7.96 1.34
CA THR A 60 20.60 6.57 0.89
C THR A 60 19.15 6.13 0.81
N PRO A 61 18.80 5.22 -0.11
CA PRO A 61 17.46 4.67 -0.18
C PRO A 61 17.14 3.87 1.10
N VAL A 62 15.89 3.96 1.50
CA VAL A 62 15.23 3.15 2.53
C VAL A 62 14.00 2.53 1.89
N GLN A 63 13.78 1.25 2.13
CA GLN A 63 12.57 0.54 1.73
C GLN A 63 11.90 -0.04 2.98
N GLU A 64 10.64 0.30 3.18
CA GLU A 64 9.81 -0.26 4.25
C GLU A 64 8.76 -1.17 3.63
N HIS A 65 8.75 -2.44 4.06
CA HIS A 65 7.89 -3.48 3.51
C HIS A 65 6.70 -3.75 4.43
N PHE A 66 5.51 -3.77 3.84
CA PHE A 66 4.27 -3.83 4.57
C PHE A 66 3.33 -4.90 4.04
N THR A 67 2.58 -5.53 4.96
CA THR A 67 1.43 -6.37 4.62
C THR A 67 0.15 -5.89 5.34
N PRO A 68 -1.01 -5.92 4.67
CA PRO A 68 -2.31 -5.80 5.29
C PRO A 68 -2.53 -6.87 6.35
N ALA A 69 -3.20 -6.48 7.42
CA ALA A 69 -3.63 -7.33 8.51
C ALA A 69 -5.14 -7.13 8.79
N PRO A 70 -5.76 -7.97 9.65
CA PRO A 70 -7.14 -7.79 10.07
C PRO A 70 -7.43 -6.38 10.62
N ASP A 71 -8.70 -5.99 10.64
CA ASP A 71 -9.16 -4.70 11.14
C ASP A 71 -8.51 -3.47 10.49
N ASN A 72 -8.18 -3.59 9.20
CA ASN A 72 -7.53 -2.55 8.40
C ASN A 72 -6.16 -2.13 8.93
N ASN A 73 -5.49 -3.02 9.67
CA ASN A 73 -4.13 -2.80 10.13
C ASN A 73 -3.11 -2.98 8.99
N ILE A 74 -1.93 -2.39 9.20
CA ILE A 74 -0.73 -2.56 8.41
C ILE A 74 0.33 -3.16 9.32
N ILE A 75 1.02 -4.20 8.87
CA ILE A 75 2.18 -4.75 9.56
C ILE A 75 3.43 -4.35 8.78
N LEU A 76 4.36 -3.66 9.44
CA LEU A 76 5.74 -3.49 8.95
C LEU A 76 6.48 -4.80 9.17
N THR A 77 6.80 -5.50 8.08
CA THR A 77 7.45 -6.81 8.10
C THR A 77 8.97 -6.69 8.06
N GLY A 78 9.48 -5.62 7.47
CA GLY A 78 10.90 -5.31 7.47
C GLY A 78 11.25 -3.97 6.86
N THR A 79 12.51 -3.59 7.03
CA THR A 79 13.09 -2.35 6.51
C THR A 79 14.48 -2.62 5.96
N GLU A 80 14.75 -2.14 4.75
CA GLU A 80 16.07 -2.17 4.13
C GLU A 80 16.68 -0.78 4.06
N PHE A 81 17.96 -0.67 4.39
CA PHE A 81 18.70 0.59 4.34
C PHE A 81 20.19 0.35 4.09
N ARG A 82 20.91 1.37 3.59
CA ARG A 82 22.34 1.25 3.22
C ARG A 82 23.32 1.89 4.20
N SER A 83 22.81 2.57 5.23
CA SER A 83 23.64 3.24 6.23
C SER A 83 22.97 3.18 7.59
N LEU A 84 23.69 2.64 8.58
CA LEU A 84 23.35 2.70 10.00
C LEU A 84 23.69 4.12 10.49
N GLY A 85 22.68 4.99 10.55
CA GLY A 85 22.84 6.36 11.07
C GLY A 85 22.99 6.40 12.59
N VAL A 86 23.27 7.59 13.13
CA VAL A 86 23.17 7.85 14.57
C VAL A 86 21.68 7.85 14.93
N GLY A 87 21.25 6.90 15.77
CA GLY A 87 19.84 6.78 16.18
C GLY A 87 19.02 5.72 15.44
N THR A 88 19.63 4.69 14.87
CA THR A 88 18.97 3.39 14.67
C THR A 88 19.20 2.52 15.91
N PRO A 89 18.45 2.68 17.02
CA PRO A 89 18.46 1.70 18.08
C PRO A 89 17.82 0.44 17.51
N PHE A 90 18.65 -0.45 16.97
CA PHE A 90 18.24 -1.83 16.81
C PHE A 90 18.15 -2.41 18.21
N LEU A 91 16.92 -2.51 18.74
CA LEU A 91 16.67 -3.40 19.85
C LEU A 91 16.66 -4.81 19.26
N SER A 92 17.44 -5.73 19.81
CA SER A 92 17.48 -7.13 19.37
C SER A 92 16.12 -7.84 19.41
N GLU A 93 15.16 -7.25 20.11
CA GLU A 93 13.76 -7.69 20.19
C GLU A 93 12.91 -7.29 18.97
N GLU A 94 13.39 -6.36 18.15
CA GLU A 94 12.66 -5.83 16.99
C GLU A 94 12.85 -6.64 15.71
N GLY A 95 13.62 -7.73 15.74
CA GLY A 95 13.79 -8.62 14.60
C GLY A 95 15.24 -9.03 14.38
N GLN A 96 15.53 -9.48 13.16
CA GLN A 96 16.85 -9.93 12.75
C GLN A 96 17.43 -8.96 11.73
N LEU A 97 18.59 -8.39 12.06
CA LEU A 97 19.36 -7.55 11.16
C LEU A 97 20.36 -8.41 10.39
N VAL A 98 20.21 -8.44 9.07
CA VAL A 98 21.14 -9.10 8.14
C VAL A 98 21.86 -8.03 7.34
N ASN A 99 23.17 -8.19 7.14
CA ASN A 99 23.93 -7.36 6.22
C ASN A 99 24.37 -8.22 5.03
N ASP A 100 23.93 -7.84 3.84
CA ASP A 100 24.40 -8.41 2.59
C ASP A 100 25.06 -7.31 1.75
N GLN A 101 26.40 -7.35 1.66
CA GLN A 101 27.21 -6.45 0.84
C GLN A 101 26.88 -4.94 1.02
N GLY A 102 26.59 -4.52 2.26
CA GLY A 102 26.29 -3.12 2.60
C GLY A 102 24.82 -2.73 2.45
N VAL A 103 23.93 -3.69 2.16
CA VAL A 103 22.48 -3.56 2.37
C VAL A 103 22.15 -4.21 3.71
N TYR A 104 21.59 -3.40 4.60
CA TYR A 104 21.11 -3.86 5.89
C TYR A 104 19.61 -4.11 5.80
N SER A 105 19.19 -5.34 6.02
CA SER A 105 17.78 -5.75 6.03
C SER A 105 17.38 -6.13 7.45
N LEU A 106 16.51 -5.33 8.06
CA LEU A 106 15.86 -5.65 9.32
C LEU A 106 14.57 -6.41 9.00
N THR A 107 14.50 -7.68 9.40
CA THR A 107 13.38 -8.58 9.10
C THR A 107 12.70 -9.04 10.39
N GLY A 108 11.42 -9.39 10.32
CA GLY A 108 10.68 -9.99 11.44
C GLY A 108 10.15 -8.98 12.47
N MET A 109 10.08 -7.69 12.13
CA MET A 109 9.65 -6.61 13.04
C MET A 109 8.21 -6.75 13.53
N ASN A 110 7.31 -7.23 12.67
CA ASN A 110 5.89 -7.45 12.97
C ASN A 110 5.19 -6.27 13.69
N ARG A 111 5.60 -5.02 13.40
CA ARG A 111 5.00 -3.84 14.04
C ARG A 111 3.67 -3.50 13.36
N SER A 112 2.59 -3.46 14.14
CA SER A 112 1.24 -3.19 13.65
C SER A 112 0.85 -1.72 13.79
N PHE A 113 0.31 -1.15 12.73
CA PHE A 113 -0.15 0.24 12.65
C PHE A 113 -1.58 0.31 12.12
N LYS A 114 -2.38 1.26 12.61
CA LYS A 114 -3.67 1.61 12.00
C LYS A 114 -3.50 2.49 10.76
N LYS A 115 -2.49 3.35 10.79
CA LYS A 115 -2.06 4.25 9.72
C LYS A 115 -0.61 4.64 9.94
N ILE A 116 0.05 5.09 8.88
CA ILE A 116 1.43 5.56 8.89
C ILE A 116 1.46 6.94 8.26
N SER A 117 2.19 7.88 8.86
CA SER A 117 2.27 9.26 8.37
C SER A 117 3.68 9.55 7.88
N TYR A 118 3.80 10.06 6.65
CA TYR A 118 5.05 10.52 6.07
C TYR A 118 4.98 12.01 5.78
N VAL A 119 6.13 12.69 5.82
CA VAL A 119 6.28 14.07 5.35
C VAL A 119 7.21 14.06 4.13
N PRO A 120 6.69 13.74 2.94
CA PRO A 120 7.51 13.72 1.73
C PRO A 120 8.03 15.13 1.40
N LEU A 121 9.31 15.18 1.07
CA LEU A 121 9.99 16.34 0.48
C LEU A 121 10.45 16.00 -0.94
N ALA A 122 10.60 16.98 -1.83
CA ALA A 122 10.83 16.72 -3.26
C ALA A 122 12.11 15.89 -3.47
N PHE A 123 13.15 16.15 -2.68
CA PHE A 123 14.41 15.41 -2.74
C PHE A 123 14.34 14.00 -2.13
N THR A 124 13.35 13.70 -1.28
CA THR A 124 13.19 12.38 -0.65
C THR A 124 12.56 11.35 -1.58
N ARG A 125 11.91 11.79 -2.67
CA ARG A 125 11.34 10.91 -3.71
C ARG A 125 10.49 9.76 -3.15
N HIS A 126 9.65 10.05 -2.16
CA HIS A 126 8.75 9.05 -1.57
C HIS A 126 7.89 8.39 -2.64
N THR A 127 7.90 7.07 -2.63
CA THR A 127 7.31 6.24 -3.66
C THR A 127 6.56 5.06 -3.04
N LEU A 128 5.34 4.82 -3.48
CA LEU A 128 4.61 3.58 -3.24
C LEU A 128 4.91 2.57 -4.34
N LEU A 129 5.37 1.38 -3.96
CA LEU A 129 5.49 0.21 -4.81
C LEU A 129 4.39 -0.79 -4.40
N ALA A 130 3.38 -0.95 -5.24
CA ALA A 130 2.23 -1.81 -4.93
C ALA A 130 1.57 -2.34 -6.20
N ALA A 131 1.16 -3.62 -6.19
CA ALA A 131 0.45 -4.26 -7.31
C ALA A 131 1.15 -4.06 -8.68
N GLY A 132 2.50 -4.16 -8.71
CA GLY A 132 3.31 -3.97 -9.92
C GLY A 132 3.40 -2.53 -10.42
N ARG A 133 2.94 -1.54 -9.65
CA ARG A 133 2.99 -0.12 -9.99
C ARG A 133 3.96 0.62 -9.08
N LYS A 134 4.66 1.59 -9.66
CA LYS A 134 5.50 2.58 -8.97
C LYS A 134 4.77 3.93 -9.01
N VAL A 135 4.49 4.51 -7.85
CA VAL A 135 3.71 5.75 -7.71
C VAL A 135 4.46 6.74 -6.84
N TYR A 136 4.75 7.94 -7.36
CA TYR A 136 5.39 9.00 -6.59
C TYR A 136 4.38 9.78 -5.76
N PHE A 137 4.74 10.11 -4.53
CA PHE A 137 3.88 10.91 -3.66
C PHE A 137 3.72 12.34 -4.22
N SER A 138 4.76 12.87 -4.86
CA SER A 138 4.76 14.20 -5.49
C SER A 138 3.69 14.37 -6.58
N ASP A 139 3.21 13.28 -7.17
CA ASP A 139 2.18 13.33 -8.23
C ASP A 139 0.78 13.61 -7.66
N TYR A 140 0.60 13.44 -6.34
CA TYR A 140 -0.70 13.53 -5.67
C TYR A 140 -0.72 14.47 -4.47
N PHE A 141 0.44 14.84 -3.92
CA PHE A 141 0.57 15.60 -2.68
C PHE A 141 1.53 16.77 -2.83
N THR A 142 1.21 17.87 -2.17
CA THR A 142 2.09 19.04 -2.07
C THR A 142 3.29 18.73 -1.17
N ASP A 143 4.45 19.24 -1.56
CA ASP A 143 5.70 19.04 -0.83
C ASP A 143 5.62 19.51 0.64
N GLY A 144 6.20 18.73 1.55
CA GLY A 144 6.22 19.04 2.98
C GLY A 144 4.87 18.90 3.70
N LYS A 145 3.81 18.44 3.04
CA LYS A 145 2.54 18.11 3.68
C LYS A 145 2.53 16.66 4.15
N ILE A 146 1.83 16.41 5.26
CA ILE A 146 1.67 15.05 5.79
C ILE A 146 0.80 14.23 4.82
N VAL A 147 1.31 13.06 4.48
CA VAL A 147 0.61 12.01 3.73
C VAL A 147 0.37 10.84 4.66
N GLU A 148 -0.89 10.44 4.79
CA GLU A 148 -1.27 9.26 5.56
C GLU A 148 -1.44 8.06 4.63
N VAL A 149 -0.81 6.95 5.01
CA VAL A 149 -0.93 5.64 4.37
C VAL A 149 -1.75 4.75 5.29
N ARG A 150 -2.80 4.15 4.74
CA ARG A 150 -3.68 3.23 5.47
C ARG A 150 -4.17 2.13 4.55
N ILE A 151 -4.62 1.03 5.14
CA ILE A 151 -5.32 -0.03 4.41
C ILE A 151 -6.82 0.17 4.57
N GLU A 152 -7.55 0.06 3.47
CA GLU A 152 -9.00 -0.05 3.49
C GLU A 152 -9.44 -1.19 2.57
N LYS A 153 -10.59 -1.78 2.88
CA LYS A 153 -11.24 -2.76 2.01
C LYS A 153 -12.15 -2.02 1.01
N TYR A 154 -11.90 -2.22 -0.28
CA TYR A 154 -12.73 -1.68 -1.34
C TYR A 154 -13.40 -2.81 -2.12
N THR A 155 -14.70 -2.67 -2.37
CA THR A 155 -15.39 -3.48 -3.37
C THR A 155 -15.07 -2.96 -4.78
N PHE A 156 -15.27 -3.82 -5.78
CA PHE A 156 -15.04 -3.47 -7.17
C PHE A 156 -15.81 -2.20 -7.60
N ILE A 157 -17.07 -2.09 -7.17
CA ILE A 157 -17.93 -0.94 -7.43
C ILE A 157 -17.36 0.35 -6.81
N LYS A 158 -16.85 0.27 -5.58
CA LYS A 158 -16.26 1.43 -4.88
C LYS A 158 -14.97 1.90 -5.57
N LEU A 159 -14.14 0.98 -6.06
CA LEU A 159 -12.93 1.31 -6.83
C LEU A 159 -13.27 2.04 -8.13
N ILE A 160 -14.24 1.53 -8.89
CA ILE A 160 -14.68 2.13 -10.14
C ILE A 160 -15.18 3.55 -9.91
N ARG A 161 -16.09 3.76 -8.94
CA ARG A 161 -16.62 5.08 -8.61
C ARG A 161 -15.51 6.07 -8.25
N HIS A 162 -14.50 5.63 -7.51
CA HIS A 162 -13.38 6.48 -7.11
C HIS A 162 -12.49 6.90 -8.28
N GLN A 163 -12.31 6.03 -9.29
CA GLN A 163 -11.57 6.39 -10.50
C GLN A 163 -12.34 7.41 -11.37
N PHE A 164 -13.67 7.30 -11.45
CA PHE A 164 -14.49 8.24 -12.23
C PHE A 164 -14.59 9.65 -11.62
N GLN A 165 -14.57 9.78 -10.29
CA GLN A 165 -14.63 11.08 -9.61
C GLN A 165 -13.35 11.93 -9.77
N LYS A 166 -12.24 11.30 -10.20
CA LYS A 166 -10.96 11.97 -10.40
C LYS A 166 -10.76 12.55 -11.81
N GLY A 167 -11.67 12.22 -12.74
CA GLY A 167 -11.59 12.58 -14.16
C GLY A 167 -12.52 13.72 -14.57
N SER A 168 -13.11 14.46 -13.62
CA SER A 168 -13.88 15.69 -13.85
C SER A 168 -13.28 16.84 -13.06
#